data_AF-A0A939FFI8-F1
#
_entry.id   AF-A0A939FFI8-F1
#
_cell.length_a   1.000
_cell.length_b   1.000
_cell.length_c   1.000
_cell.angle_alpha   90.00
_cell.angle_beta   90.00
_cell.angle_gamma   90.00
#
_symmetry.space_group_name_H-M   'P 1'
#
loop_
_entity.id
_entity.type
_entity.pdbx_description
1 polymer ?
#
loop_
_entity_poly.entity_id
_entity_poly.type
_entity_poly.pdbx_seq_one_letter_code
_entity_poly.pdbx_strand_id
1 'polypeptide(L)'
;LQMVRTIPHLALVPLMIAWFGIGEEPKILLVALGTFFPIYLNTVTGIRGVDPKLLQLGRSYGLGRWRLVRDIAVPGAMPTILS
;
A
#
# COMPACT_ATOMS: atom_id res chain seq x y z
N LEU A 1 1.93 1.43 -16.22
CA LEU A 1 1.19 1.78 -14.98
C LEU A 1 -0.33 1.53 -15.06
N GLN A 2 -0.95 1.43 -16.25
CA GLN A 2 -2.39 1.11 -16.37
C GLN A 2 -2.75 -0.38 -16.43
N MET A 3 -1.77 -1.28 -16.61
CA MET A 3 -2.02 -2.71 -16.83
C MET A 3 -2.48 -3.49 -15.58
N VAL A 4 -2.14 -3.03 -14.37
CA VAL A 4 -2.56 -3.71 -13.12
C VAL A 4 -4.01 -3.37 -12.75
N ARG A 5 -4.54 -2.24 -13.24
CA ARG A 5 -5.94 -1.83 -13.06
C ARG A 5 -6.92 -2.75 -13.83
N THR A 6 -6.40 -3.56 -14.75
CA THR A 6 -7.18 -4.41 -15.66
C THR A 6 -6.97 -5.89 -15.41
N ILE A 7 -6.49 -6.31 -14.22
CA ILE A 7 -6.86 -7.66 -13.78
C ILE A 7 -8.34 -7.54 -13.45
N PRO A 8 -9.25 -8.13 -14.24
CA PRO A 8 -10.66 -8.04 -13.96
C PRO A 8 -10.83 -8.87 -12.69
N HIS A 9 -10.94 -8.22 -11.53
CA HIS A 9 -11.40 -8.86 -10.30
C HIS A 9 -12.67 -9.68 -10.58
N LEU A 10 -13.47 -9.24 -11.56
CA LEU A 10 -14.61 -9.94 -12.17
C LEU A 10 -14.27 -11.37 -12.65
N ALA A 11 -13.09 -11.61 -13.22
CA ALA A 11 -12.68 -12.92 -13.72
C ALA A 11 -12.37 -13.93 -12.59
N LEU A 12 -12.04 -13.44 -11.38
CA LEU A 12 -11.79 -14.27 -10.21
C LEU A 12 -13.09 -14.60 -9.44
N VAL A 13 -14.20 -13.91 -9.74
CA VAL A 13 -15.50 -14.12 -9.06
C VAL A 13 -15.96 -15.57 -9.09
N PRO A 14 -15.98 -16.29 -10.23
CA PRO A 14 -16.47 -17.66 -10.26
C PRO A 14 -15.60 -18.61 -9.44
N LEU A 15 -14.27 -18.41 -9.46
CA LEU A 15 -13.33 -19.20 -8.69
C LEU A 15 -13.53 -18.98 -7.19
N MET A 16 -13.70 -17.73 -6.75
CA MET A 16 -13.94 -17.42 -5.34
C MET A 16 -15.29 -17.97 -4.86
N ILE A 17 -16.33 -17.93 -5.69
CA ILE A 17 -17.62 -18.55 -5.38
C ILE A 17 -17.52 -20.07 -5.31
N ALA A 18 -16.75 -20.70 -6.21
CA ALA A 18 -16.55 -22.15 -6.19
C ALA A 18 -15.81 -22.61 -4.92
N TRP A 19 -14.92 -21.77 -4.38
CA TRP A 19 -14.10 -22.11 -3.21
C TRP A 19 -14.78 -21.79 -1.88
N PHE A 20 -15.36 -20.60 -1.76
CA PHE A 20 -15.93 -20.07 -0.51
C PHE A 20 -17.48 -20.07 -0.50
N GLY A 21 -18.11 -20.47 -1.59
CA GLY A 21 -19.56 -20.40 -1.75
C GLY A 21 -20.07 -18.97 -2.03
N ILE A 22 -21.38 -18.80 -1.99
CA ILE A 22 -22.03 -17.49 -2.17
C ILE A 22 -22.12 -16.81 -0.80
N GLY A 23 -21.50 -15.63 -0.67
CA GLY A 23 -21.47 -14.88 0.58
C GLY A 23 -20.70 -13.56 0.46
N GLU A 24 -20.31 -12.99 1.59
CA GLU A 24 -19.51 -11.76 1.63
C GLU A 24 -18.00 -12.03 1.54
N GLU A 25 -17.53 -13.17 2.04
CA GLU A 25 -16.10 -13.54 2.05
C GLU A 25 -15.44 -13.46 0.66
N PRO A 26 -16.03 -14.03 -0.42
CA PRO A 26 -15.47 -13.89 -1.78
C PRO A 26 -15.29 -12.43 -2.19
N LYS A 27 -16.26 -11.57 -1.85
CA LYS A 27 -16.25 -10.16 -2.23
C LYS A 27 -15.14 -9.41 -1.53
N ILE A 28 -14.98 -9.63 -0.22
CA ILE A 28 -13.94 -9.00 0.60
C ILE A 28 -12.56 -9.41 0.09
N LEU A 29 -12.33 -10.69 -0.20
CA LEU A 29 -11.06 -11.17 -0.75
C LEU A 29 -10.75 -10.55 -2.12
N LEU A 30 -11.74 -10.44 -2.99
CA LEU A 30 -11.56 -9.84 -4.32
C LEU A 30 -11.15 -8.36 -4.22
N VAL A 31 -11.79 -7.60 -3.33
CA VAL A 31 -11.45 -6.20 -3.08
C VAL A 31 -10.05 -6.10 -2.46
N ALA A 32 -9.73 -6.94 -1.47
CA ALA A 32 -8.41 -6.97 -0.84
C ALA A 32 -7.30 -7.27 -1.88
N LEU A 33 -7.48 -8.28 -2.72
CA LEU A 33 -6.53 -8.64 -3.76
C LEU A 33 -6.40 -7.56 -4.84
N GLY A 34 -7.52 -6.96 -5.26
CA GLY A 34 -7.53 -5.90 -6.26
C GLY A 34 -6.89 -4.59 -5.77
N THR A 35 -6.98 -4.30 -4.47
CA THR A 35 -6.40 -3.10 -3.85
C THR A 35 -4.97 -3.32 -3.33
N PHE A 36 -4.54 -4.56 -3.14
CA PHE A 36 -3.21 -4.89 -2.62
C PHE A 36 -2.07 -4.29 -3.46
N PHE A 37 -2.12 -4.49 -4.79
CA PHE A 37 -1.10 -4.00 -5.70
C PHE A 37 -0.97 -2.47 -5.73
N PRO A 38 -2.05 -1.69 -5.95
CA PRO A 38 -1.95 -0.23 -5.93
C PRO A 38 -1.52 0.30 -4.55
N ILE A 39 -2.03 -0.26 -3.44
CA ILE A 39 -1.60 0.13 -2.09
C ILE A 39 -0.09 -0.11 -1.91
N TYR A 40 0.41 -1.27 -2.33
CA TYR A 40 1.83 -1.59 -2.24
C TYR A 40 2.69 -0.60 -3.05
N LEU A 41 2.30 -0.34 -4.30
CA LEU A 41 3.01 0.59 -5.17
C LEU A 41 2.99 2.02 -4.62
N ASN A 42 1.84 2.49 -4.16
CA ASN A 42 1.68 3.80 -3.53
C ASN A 42 2.55 3.91 -2.26
N THR A 43 2.63 2.85 -1.47
CA THR A 43 3.46 2.80 -0.26
C THR A 43 4.95 2.87 -0.58
N VAL A 44 5.43 2.06 -1.52
CA VAL A 44 6.85 2.09 -1.94
C VAL A 44 7.21 3.44 -2.54
N THR A 45 6.32 4.00 -3.37
CA THR A 45 6.53 5.30 -4.00
C THR A 45 6.52 6.43 -2.97
N GLY A 46 5.60 6.39 -2.01
CA GLY A 46 5.52 7.35 -0.92
C GLY A 46 6.75 7.34 -0.04
N ILE A 47 7.21 6.16 0.37
CA ILE A 47 8.44 6.03 1.19
C ILE A 47 9.67 6.51 0.44
N ARG A 48 9.80 6.18 -0.86
CA ARG A 48 10.91 6.65 -1.71
C ARG A 48 10.82 8.15 -2.03
N GLY A 49 9.63 8.73 -1.96
CA GLY A 49 9.38 10.16 -2.19
C GLY A 49 9.67 11.05 -0.98
N VAL A 50 9.90 10.49 0.21
CA VAL A 50 10.28 11.26 1.41
C VAL A 50 11.63 11.94 1.18
N ASP A 51 11.71 13.24 1.48
CA ASP A 51 12.94 14.02 1.32
C ASP A 51 14.10 13.40 2.13
N PRO A 52 15.18 12.95 1.47
CA PRO A 52 16.34 12.39 2.15
C PRO A 52 16.97 13.35 3.17
N LYS A 53 16.83 14.66 2.98
CA LYS A 53 17.33 15.67 3.93
C LYS A 53 16.62 15.59 5.27
N LEU A 54 15.31 15.34 5.30
CA LEU A 54 14.57 15.17 6.56
C LEU A 54 15.08 13.93 7.32
N LEU A 55 15.36 12.84 6.61
CA LEU A 55 15.93 11.63 7.21
C LEU A 55 17.36 11.87 7.73
N GLN A 56 18.18 12.63 7.01
CA GLN A 56 19.53 12.98 7.44
C GLN A 56 19.52 13.92 8.66
N LEU A 57 18.65 14.93 8.65
CA LEU A 57 18.42 15.81 9.80
C LEU A 57 18.00 14.97 11.01
N GLY A 58 17.04 14.06 10.85
CA GLY A 58 16.62 13.19 11.93
C GLY A 58 17.78 12.40 12.55
N ARG A 59 18.67 11.84 11.72
CA ARG A 59 19.87 11.15 12.19
C ARG A 59 20.85 12.07 12.90
N SER A 60 21.10 13.28 12.38
CA SER A 60 21.98 14.28 13.02
C SER A 60 21.46 14.75 14.38
N TYR A 61 20.13 14.78 14.57
CA TYR A 61 19.48 15.04 15.86
C TYR A 61 19.46 13.82 16.80
N GLY A 62 20.08 12.70 16.42
CA GLY A 62 20.16 11.50 17.25
C GLY A 62 18.88 10.66 17.29
N LEU A 63 17.94 10.84 16.34
CA LEU A 63 16.74 10.01 16.28
C LEU A 63 17.11 8.55 15.96
N GLY A 64 16.62 7.63 16.79
CA GLY A 64 16.70 6.20 16.53
C GLY A 64 15.85 5.78 15.33
N ARG A 65 16.13 4.59 14.77
CA ARG A 65 15.47 4.06 13.56
C ARG A 65 13.94 4.10 13.66
N TRP A 66 13.38 3.74 14.81
CA TRP A 66 11.94 3.72 15.02
C TRP A 66 11.30 5.12 14.96
N ARG A 67 11.94 6.12 15.58
CA ARG A 67 11.46 7.51 15.54
C ARG A 67 11.61 8.12 14.14
N LEU A 68 12.68 7.77 13.43
CA LEU A 68 12.85 8.13 12.02
C LEU A 68 11.71 7.61 11.14
N VAL A 69 11.28 6.37 11.34
CA VAL A 69 10.14 5.82 10.59
C VAL A 69 8.84 6.50 11.02
N ARG A 70 8.54 6.55 12.31
CA ARG A 70 7.26 7.03 12.83
C ARG A 70 7.06 8.55 12.66
N ASP A 71 8.11 9.33 12.84
CA ASP A 71 8.01 10.80 12.93
C ASP A 71 8.34 11.49 11.59
N ILE A 72 9.03 10.79 10.66
CA ILE A 72 9.47 11.38 9.38
C ILE A 72 8.99 10.55 8.18
N ALA A 73 9.35 9.27 8.11
CA ALA A 73 9.07 8.47 6.92
C ALA A 73 7.57 8.21 6.72
N VAL A 74 6.85 7.83 7.78
CA VAL A 74 5.40 7.56 7.72
C VAL A 74 4.61 8.83 7.41
N PRO A 75 4.76 9.95 8.14
CA PRO A 75 4.03 11.19 7.83
C PRO A 75 4.40 11.77 6.47
N GLY A 76 5.68 11.69 6.08
CA GLY A 76 6.15 12.16 4.79
C GLY A 76 5.62 11.36 3.61
N ALA A 77 5.35 10.05 3.80
CA ALA A 77 4.79 9.17 2.78
C ALA A 77 3.25 9.16 2.74
N MET A 78 2.56 9.61 3.81
CA MET A 78 1.10 9.56 3.93
C MET A 78 0.35 10.17 2.73
N PRO A 79 0.70 11.35 2.20
CA PRO A 79 0.00 11.94 1.06
C PRO A 79 0.00 11.04 -0.17
N THR A 80 1.09 10.31 -0.40
CA THR A 80 1.23 9.38 -1.54
C THR A 80 0.57 8.03 -1.26
N ILE A 81 0.58 7.57 -0.01
CA ILE A 81 -0.12 6.33 0.40
C ILE A 81 -1.64 6.48 0.23
N LEU A 82 -2.18 7.68 0.48
CA LEU A 82 -3.61 7.98 0.47
C LEU A 82 -4.15 8.42 -0.90
N SER A 83 -3.31 8.54 -1.93
CA SER A 83 -3.68 8.95 -3.29
C SER A 83 -4.08 7.78 -4.18
#